data_AF-A0A2D5C8Z3-F1
#
_entry.id   AF-A0A2D5C8Z3-F1
#
_cell.length_a   1.000
_cell.length_b   1.000
_cell.length_c   1.000
_cell.angle_alpha   90.00
_cell.angle_beta   90.00
_cell.angle_gamma   90.00
#
_symmetry.space_group_name_H-M   'P 1'
#
loop_
_entity.id
_entity.type
_entity.pdbx_description
1 polymer ?
#
loop_
_entity_poly.entity_id
_entity_poly.type
_entity_poly.pdbx_seq_one_letter_code
_entity_poly.pdbx_strand_id
1 'polypeptide(L)'
;MFANIEILSNNTYNFSTFTYTIPSKLVGKAQQGSIVQIKFRNKTLLGIIINIDDKSAIKKVNQIEKVLFNLNSLQYRYLQYVALVNRINIGILIFNMFDIKNFHLQKKTNSRSTTNLTFTQINKIKLKEKNIFFVPSLKHSKLLHDELKDEIHIDYYQKFGGKDELNKIINNNENFSNTILLSNNFEKITINNDCNYIFYDSNSNAYKLPKLNELNIIESAYLKNSLFGGHFIFISEFPNF
;
A
#
# COMPACT_ATOMS: atom_id res chain seq x y z
N MET A 1 -26.67 -15.18 8.02
CA MET A 1 -25.28 -14.79 7.71
C MET A 1 -25.16 -13.28 7.71
N PHE A 2 -24.27 -12.78 8.56
CA PHE A 2 -24.00 -11.37 8.80
C PHE A 2 -22.50 -11.12 8.60
N ALA A 3 -22.15 -9.90 8.23
CA ALA A 3 -20.77 -9.46 8.10
C ALA A 3 -20.52 -8.29 9.05
N ASN A 4 -19.43 -8.35 9.80
CA ASN A 4 -18.90 -7.20 10.51
C ASN A 4 -17.92 -6.47 9.58
N ILE A 5 -18.22 -5.19 9.32
CA ILE A 5 -17.57 -4.40 8.30
C ILE A 5 -16.90 -3.18 8.93
N GLU A 6 -15.64 -2.96 8.57
CA GLU A 6 -14.99 -1.66 8.76
C GLU A 6 -15.23 -0.78 7.54
N ILE A 7 -15.64 0.47 7.79
CA ILE A 7 -15.85 1.45 6.73
C ILE A 7 -14.51 2.05 6.32
N LEU A 8 -14.26 2.16 5.02
CA LEU A 8 -13.09 2.86 4.50
C LEU A 8 -13.31 4.38 4.64
N SER A 9 -12.79 4.99 5.71
CA SER A 9 -12.93 6.42 6.00
C SER A 9 -11.74 6.99 6.78
N ASN A 10 -11.68 8.33 6.90
CA ASN A 10 -10.49 9.06 7.34
C ASN A 10 -10.22 9.10 8.85
N ASN A 11 -11.17 8.72 9.72
CA ASN A 11 -10.98 8.38 11.15
C ASN A 11 -12.29 8.40 11.95
N THR A 12 -13.43 8.77 11.35
CA THR A 12 -14.65 9.06 12.13
C THR A 12 -15.15 7.88 12.98
N TYR A 13 -14.73 6.65 12.67
CA TYR A 13 -15.27 5.45 13.28
C TYR A 13 -14.25 4.58 14.02
N ASN A 14 -12.98 4.99 14.19
CA ASN A 14 -11.94 4.26 14.94
C ASN A 14 -12.04 2.72 14.78
N PHE A 15 -11.81 1.92 15.82
CA PHE A 15 -11.93 0.45 15.79
C PHE A 15 -13.38 -0.09 15.73
N SER A 16 -14.33 0.68 15.20
CA SER A 16 -15.73 0.23 15.11
C SER A 16 -15.95 -0.66 13.90
N THR A 17 -16.58 -1.79 14.14
CA THR A 17 -17.20 -2.63 13.11
C THR A 17 -18.71 -2.42 13.09
N PHE A 18 -19.29 -2.42 11.90
CA PHE A 18 -20.74 -2.32 11.71
C PHE A 18 -21.28 -3.62 11.12
N THR A 19 -22.34 -4.15 11.69
CA THR A 19 -22.94 -5.40 11.23
C THR A 19 -23.93 -5.16 10.10
N TYR A 20 -23.78 -5.93 9.02
CA TYR A 20 -24.67 -5.94 7.86
C TYR A 20 -25.14 -7.37 7.57
N THR A 21 -26.34 -7.52 7.03
CA THR A 21 -26.79 -8.82 6.50
C THR A 21 -26.15 -9.08 5.14
N ILE A 22 -25.72 -10.32 4.90
CA ILE A 22 -25.29 -10.78 3.58
C ILE A 22 -26.53 -11.32 2.84
N PRO A 23 -26.99 -10.65 1.77
CA PRO A 23 -28.12 -11.14 0.98
C PRO A 23 -27.82 -12.50 0.36
N SER A 24 -28.85 -13.33 0.15
CA SER A 24 -28.73 -14.67 -0.45
C SER A 24 -27.90 -14.70 -1.74
N LYS A 25 -28.09 -13.71 -2.63
CA LYS A 25 -27.34 -13.55 -3.89
C LYS A 25 -25.82 -13.33 -3.74
N LEU A 26 -25.36 -12.95 -2.55
CA LEU A 26 -23.95 -12.70 -2.22
C LEU A 26 -23.34 -13.79 -1.32
N VAL A 27 -24.14 -14.77 -0.88
CA VAL A 27 -23.64 -15.93 -0.13
C VAL A 27 -22.63 -16.68 -0.99
N GLY A 28 -21.49 -17.05 -0.41
CA GLY A 28 -20.36 -17.67 -1.12
C GLY A 28 -19.49 -16.70 -1.94
N LYS A 29 -19.95 -15.46 -2.19
CA LYS A 29 -19.14 -14.41 -2.84
C LYS A 29 -18.50 -13.47 -1.83
N ALA A 30 -19.23 -13.14 -0.77
CA ALA A 30 -18.75 -12.34 0.35
C ALA A 30 -17.99 -13.24 1.34
N GLN A 31 -16.76 -12.85 1.66
CA GLN A 31 -15.86 -13.53 2.58
C GLN A 31 -15.05 -12.51 3.38
N GLN A 32 -14.31 -12.97 4.39
CA GLN A 32 -13.34 -12.12 5.09
C GLN A 32 -12.34 -11.51 4.08
N GLY A 33 -12.09 -10.21 4.20
CA GLY A 33 -11.24 -9.46 3.26
C GLY A 33 -11.95 -9.01 1.97
N SER A 34 -13.24 -9.31 1.79
CA SER A 34 -14.02 -8.74 0.68
C SER A 34 -14.16 -7.23 0.82
N ILE A 35 -13.90 -6.50 -0.28
CA ILE A 35 -14.28 -5.09 -0.41
C ILE A 35 -15.71 -5.02 -0.92
N VAL A 36 -16.56 -4.33 -0.18
CA VAL A 36 -18.00 -4.28 -0.39
C VAL A 36 -18.52 -2.85 -0.44
N GLN A 37 -19.62 -2.69 -1.14
CA GLN A 37 -20.40 -1.46 -1.17
C GLN A 37 -21.57 -1.59 -0.18
N ILE A 38 -21.73 -0.58 0.67
CA ILE A 38 -22.75 -0.54 1.73
C ILE A 38 -23.43 0.83 1.78
N LYS A 39 -24.71 0.84 2.17
CA LYS A 39 -25.36 2.06 2.64
C LYS A 39 -24.96 2.34 4.08
N PHE A 40 -24.38 3.51 4.31
CA PHE A 40 -24.08 3.99 5.64
C PHE A 40 -24.62 5.41 5.78
N ARG A 41 -25.61 5.57 6.67
CA ARG A 41 -26.48 6.76 6.73
C ARG A 41 -27.11 7.00 5.34
N ASN A 42 -26.93 8.19 4.78
CA ASN A 42 -27.53 8.60 3.50
C ASN A 42 -26.53 8.48 2.33
N LYS A 43 -25.39 7.81 2.51
CA LYS A 43 -24.35 7.67 1.50
C LYS A 43 -24.01 6.21 1.25
N THR A 44 -23.63 5.94 0.01
CA THR A 44 -23.01 4.68 -0.38
C THR A 44 -21.50 4.80 -0.15
N LEU A 45 -20.94 3.91 0.66
CA LEU A 45 -19.52 3.88 1.00
C LEU A 45 -18.93 2.49 0.73
N LEU A 46 -17.59 2.43 0.71
CA LEU A 46 -16.85 1.17 0.68
C LEU A 46 -16.57 0.69 2.11
N GLY A 47 -16.59 -0.62 2.29
CA GLY A 47 -16.19 -1.29 3.52
C GLY A 47 -15.39 -2.54 3.22
N ILE A 48 -14.69 -3.04 4.24
CA ILE A 48 -14.02 -4.34 4.22
C ILE A 48 -14.66 -5.26 5.24
N ILE A 49 -14.98 -6.49 4.84
CA ILE A 49 -15.50 -7.52 5.75
C ILE A 49 -14.36 -8.00 6.65
N ILE A 50 -14.49 -7.81 7.95
CA ILE A 50 -13.53 -8.25 8.96
C ILE A 50 -13.89 -9.63 9.52
N ASN A 51 -15.18 -9.91 9.68
CA ASN A 51 -15.66 -11.21 10.14
C ASN A 51 -17.03 -11.54 9.54
N ILE A 52 -17.36 -12.82 9.48
CA ILE A 52 -18.68 -13.33 9.09
C ILE A 52 -19.24 -14.17 10.24
N ASP A 53 -20.49 -13.88 10.61
CA ASP A 53 -21.20 -14.55 11.69
C ASP A 53 -22.52 -15.14 11.20
N ASP A 54 -22.94 -16.28 11.75
CA ASP A 54 -24.22 -16.88 11.39
C ASP A 54 -25.41 -16.16 12.04
N LYS A 55 -25.19 -15.58 13.23
CA LYS A 55 -26.18 -14.89 14.06
C LYS A 55 -25.75 -13.45 14.35
N SER A 56 -26.72 -12.58 14.61
CA SER A 56 -26.49 -11.22 15.07
C SER A 56 -27.50 -10.86 16.15
N ALA A 57 -27.06 -10.16 17.19
CA ALA A 57 -27.93 -9.61 18.22
C ALA A 57 -28.70 -8.37 17.76
N ILE A 58 -28.34 -7.79 16.59
CA ILE A 58 -28.92 -6.55 16.09
C ILE A 58 -30.16 -6.87 15.25
N LYS A 59 -31.32 -6.42 15.72
CA LYS A 59 -32.63 -6.72 15.10
C LYS A 59 -32.81 -6.13 13.70
N LYS A 60 -32.28 -4.92 13.45
CA LYS A 60 -32.41 -4.21 12.17
C LYS A 60 -31.04 -3.81 11.66
N VAL A 61 -30.56 -4.55 10.67
CA VAL A 61 -29.28 -4.31 10.00
C VAL A 61 -29.51 -4.03 8.52
N ASN A 62 -28.71 -3.12 7.97
CA ASN A 62 -28.70 -2.88 6.53
C ASN A 62 -28.08 -4.08 5.80
N GLN A 63 -28.34 -4.17 4.51
CA GLN A 63 -27.79 -5.22 3.65
C GLN A 63 -26.54 -4.73 2.91
N ILE A 64 -25.62 -5.65 2.62
CA ILE A 64 -24.53 -5.39 1.66
C ILE A 64 -25.14 -5.19 0.27
N GLU A 65 -24.79 -4.10 -0.40
CA GLU A 65 -25.32 -3.81 -1.75
C GLU A 65 -24.62 -4.68 -2.81
N LYS A 66 -23.29 -4.74 -2.73
CA LYS A 66 -22.44 -5.39 -3.73
C LYS A 66 -21.09 -5.81 -3.14
N VAL A 67 -20.55 -6.95 -3.58
CA VAL A 67 -19.13 -7.29 -3.42
C VAL A 67 -18.39 -6.78 -4.66
N LEU A 68 -17.36 -5.95 -4.47
CA LEU A 68 -16.57 -5.41 -5.56
C LEU A 68 -15.47 -6.39 -5.98
N PHE A 69 -14.67 -6.83 -5.02
CA PHE A 69 -13.60 -7.81 -5.22
C PHE A 69 -13.16 -8.39 -3.87
N ASN A 70 -12.45 -9.51 -3.92
CA ASN A 70 -11.96 -10.23 -2.75
C ASN A 70 -10.45 -10.10 -2.66
N LEU A 71 -9.95 -9.70 -1.49
CA LEU A 71 -8.54 -9.83 -1.19
C LEU A 71 -8.20 -11.30 -0.94
N ASN A 72 -7.06 -11.74 -1.45
CA ASN A 72 -6.52 -13.05 -1.08
C ASN A 72 -5.91 -13.03 0.33
N SER A 73 -5.55 -14.21 0.85
CA SER A 73 -5.03 -14.35 2.21
C SER A 73 -3.75 -13.55 2.46
N LEU A 74 -2.84 -13.45 1.49
CA LEU A 74 -1.60 -12.67 1.61
C LEU A 74 -1.89 -11.17 1.64
N GLN A 75 -2.75 -10.68 0.75
CA GLN A 75 -3.19 -9.29 0.69
C GLN A 75 -3.87 -8.87 2.00
N TYR A 76 -4.81 -9.67 2.48
CA TYR A 76 -5.51 -9.39 3.73
C TYR A 76 -4.58 -9.43 4.94
N ARG A 77 -3.70 -10.43 5.02
CA ARG A 77 -2.70 -10.56 6.10
C ARG A 77 -1.72 -9.39 6.11
N TYR A 78 -1.29 -8.90 4.95
CA TYR A 78 -0.45 -7.70 4.87
C TYR A 78 -1.14 -6.49 5.49
N LEU A 79 -2.41 -6.23 5.11
CA LEU A 79 -3.18 -5.14 5.70
C LEU A 79 -3.38 -5.31 7.21
N GLN A 80 -3.61 -6.54 7.70
CA GLN A 80 -3.70 -6.81 9.13
C GLN A 80 -2.42 -6.44 9.88
N TYR A 81 -1.26 -6.85 9.38
CA TYR A 81 0.03 -6.52 10.01
C TYR A 81 0.30 -5.02 10.01
N VAL A 82 0.12 -4.36 8.87
CA VAL A 82 0.35 -2.91 8.77
C VAL A 82 -0.65 -2.16 9.67
N ALA A 83 -1.92 -2.57 9.71
CA ALA A 83 -2.92 -1.94 10.58
C ALA A 83 -2.57 -2.13 12.07
N LEU A 84 -2.18 -3.35 12.45
CA LEU A 84 -1.81 -3.70 13.83
C LEU A 84 -0.63 -2.88 14.34
N VAL A 85 0.48 -2.84 13.60
CA VAL A 85 1.68 -2.09 14.02
C VAL A 85 1.34 -0.61 14.18
N ASN A 86 0.48 -0.08 13.31
CA ASN A 86 0.11 1.33 13.38
C ASN A 86 -1.04 1.65 14.32
N ARG A 87 -1.57 0.65 15.03
CA ARG A 87 -2.70 0.77 15.95
C ARG A 87 -3.88 1.50 15.32
N ILE A 88 -4.22 1.11 14.09
CA ILE A 88 -5.40 1.56 13.37
C ILE A 88 -6.18 0.36 12.85
N ASN A 89 -7.43 0.59 12.46
CA ASN A 89 -8.21 -0.45 11.78
C ASN A 89 -7.81 -0.54 10.28
N ILE A 90 -8.21 -1.62 9.61
CA ILE A 90 -7.89 -1.85 8.20
C ILE A 90 -8.63 -0.85 7.30
N GLY A 91 -9.87 -0.47 7.63
CA GLY A 91 -10.63 0.51 6.86
C GLY A 91 -9.93 1.88 6.73
N ILE A 92 -9.39 2.39 7.84
CA ILE A 92 -8.62 3.64 7.94
C ILE A 92 -7.29 3.50 7.21
N LEU A 93 -6.60 2.36 7.38
CA LEU A 93 -5.35 2.08 6.68
C LEU A 93 -5.55 2.15 5.17
N ILE A 94 -6.55 1.42 4.66
CA ILE A 94 -6.85 1.39 3.23
C ILE A 94 -7.17 2.80 2.74
N PHE A 95 -8.07 3.52 3.42
CA PHE A 95 -8.50 4.85 3.00
C PHE A 95 -7.34 5.85 2.89
N ASN A 96 -6.38 5.77 3.82
CA ASN A 96 -5.30 6.75 3.88
C ASN A 96 -4.11 6.41 2.98
N MET A 97 -3.79 5.13 2.79
CA MET A 97 -2.50 4.71 2.27
C MET A 97 -2.54 3.83 1.04
N PHE A 98 -3.62 3.09 0.81
CA PHE A 98 -3.68 2.12 -0.26
C PHE A 98 -4.55 2.63 -1.40
N ASP A 99 -4.09 2.39 -2.62
CA ASP A 99 -5.00 2.28 -3.74
C ASP A 99 -5.53 0.84 -3.78
N ILE A 100 -6.67 0.61 -3.11
CA ILE A 100 -7.23 -0.73 -2.98
C ILE A 100 -7.65 -1.34 -4.33
N LYS A 101 -7.97 -0.50 -5.32
CA LYS A 101 -8.31 -0.96 -6.68
C LYS A 101 -7.09 -1.51 -7.40
N ASN A 102 -5.89 -1.04 -7.11
CA ASN A 102 -4.67 -1.61 -7.67
C ASN A 102 -4.11 -2.71 -6.77
N PHE A 103 -4.18 -2.56 -5.44
CA PHE A 103 -3.64 -3.52 -4.49
C PHE A 103 -4.29 -4.91 -4.56
N HIS A 104 -5.59 -5.00 -4.85
CA HIS A 104 -6.24 -6.32 -4.99
C HIS A 104 -5.70 -7.15 -6.18
N LEU A 105 -5.00 -6.50 -7.12
CA LEU A 105 -4.34 -7.16 -8.24
C LEU A 105 -2.91 -7.62 -7.90
N GLN A 106 -2.37 -7.26 -6.72
CA GLN A 106 -1.03 -7.67 -6.27
C GLN A 106 -0.91 -9.19 -6.25
N LYS A 107 0.05 -9.72 -7.01
CA LYS A 107 0.40 -11.13 -7.03
C LYS A 107 1.74 -11.37 -6.34
N LYS A 108 2.00 -12.61 -5.94
CA LYS A 108 3.34 -13.00 -5.52
C LYS A 108 4.25 -13.01 -6.76
N THR A 109 5.42 -12.44 -6.60
CA THR A 109 6.51 -12.46 -7.59
C THR A 109 7.24 -13.80 -7.54
N ASN A 110 8.02 -14.09 -8.58
CA ASN A 110 8.75 -15.35 -8.71
C ASN A 110 10.12 -15.30 -8.01
N SER A 111 10.62 -14.09 -7.74
CA SER A 111 11.89 -13.83 -7.09
C SER A 111 11.68 -12.98 -5.85
N ARG A 112 12.59 -13.12 -4.88
CA ARG A 112 12.64 -12.27 -3.69
C ARG A 112 14.09 -12.00 -3.36
N SER A 113 14.46 -10.72 -3.29
CA SER A 113 15.78 -10.31 -2.84
C SER A 113 15.72 -8.97 -2.12
N THR A 114 16.53 -8.85 -1.09
CA THR A 114 16.82 -7.59 -0.39
C THR A 114 18.32 -7.35 -0.47
N THR A 115 18.73 -6.15 -0.85
CA THR A 115 20.15 -5.75 -0.89
C THR A 115 20.32 -4.48 -0.08
N ASN A 116 21.30 -4.44 0.82
CA ASN A 116 21.70 -3.22 1.54
C ASN A 116 22.98 -2.67 0.90
N LEU A 117 22.97 -1.38 0.55
CA LEU A 117 24.08 -0.68 -0.11
C LEU A 117 24.42 0.60 0.65
N THR A 118 25.69 1.00 0.59
CA THR A 118 26.08 2.36 0.98
C THR A 118 25.79 3.36 -0.14
N PHE A 119 25.74 4.66 0.16
CA PHE A 119 25.60 5.70 -0.88
C PHE A 119 26.67 5.59 -1.99
N THR A 120 27.91 5.26 -1.62
CA THR A 120 29.03 5.06 -2.55
C THR A 120 28.86 3.85 -3.48
N GLN A 121 27.86 3.00 -3.23
CA GLN A 121 27.59 1.78 -4.00
C GLN A 121 26.35 1.92 -4.88
N ILE A 122 25.77 3.12 -5.03
CA ILE A 122 24.58 3.35 -5.85
C ILE A 122 24.81 2.91 -7.31
N ASN A 123 26.02 3.09 -7.83
CA ASN A 123 26.44 2.65 -9.16
C ASN A 123 26.46 1.12 -9.35
N LYS A 124 26.37 0.33 -8.27
CA LYS A 124 26.29 -1.15 -8.34
C LYS A 124 24.88 -1.65 -8.60
N ILE A 125 23.88 -0.77 -8.63
CA ILE A 125 22.50 -1.15 -8.92
C ILE A 125 22.43 -1.63 -10.37
N LYS A 126 22.25 -2.94 -10.56
CA LYS A 126 21.92 -3.50 -11.87
C LYS A 126 20.53 -3.01 -12.23
N LEU A 127 20.47 -2.06 -13.15
CA LEU A 127 19.23 -1.52 -13.67
C LEU A 127 18.45 -2.68 -14.31
N LYS A 128 17.33 -3.04 -13.69
CA LYS A 128 16.28 -3.78 -14.39
C LYS A 128 15.60 -2.84 -15.38
N GLU A 129 14.67 -3.37 -16.17
CA GLU A 129 13.83 -2.56 -17.05
C GLU A 129 13.17 -1.39 -16.30
N LYS A 130 12.80 -1.58 -15.03
CA LYS A 130 12.20 -0.54 -14.20
C LYS A 130 12.92 -0.35 -12.85
N ASN A 131 13.01 0.89 -12.39
CA ASN A 131 13.56 1.30 -11.11
C ASN A 131 12.64 2.36 -10.49
N ILE A 132 12.10 2.07 -9.32
CA ILE A 132 11.31 3.01 -8.53
C ILE A 132 12.11 3.34 -7.28
N PHE A 133 12.56 4.59 -7.19
CA PHE A 133 13.24 5.14 -6.03
C PHE A 133 12.21 5.76 -5.08
N PHE A 134 12.21 5.35 -3.82
CA PHE A 134 11.48 5.99 -2.75
C PHE A 134 12.43 6.86 -1.95
N VAL A 135 12.10 8.14 -1.83
CA VAL A 135 12.88 9.13 -1.08
C VAL A 135 12.06 9.69 0.08
N PRO A 136 12.70 10.11 1.19
CA PRO A 136 11.98 10.58 2.37
C PRO A 136 11.37 11.98 2.21
N SER A 137 11.87 12.82 1.31
CA SER A 137 11.34 14.17 1.10
C SER A 137 11.55 14.71 -0.31
N LEU A 138 10.85 15.80 -0.65
CA LEU A 138 11.00 16.47 -1.96
C LEU A 138 12.43 17.02 -2.16
N LYS A 139 13.11 17.40 -1.07
CA LYS A 139 14.52 17.78 -1.11
C LYS A 139 15.38 16.61 -1.57
N HIS A 140 15.18 15.43 -1.00
CA HIS A 140 15.89 14.21 -1.41
C HIS A 140 15.52 13.78 -2.83
N SER A 141 14.26 13.97 -3.25
CA SER A 141 13.83 13.74 -4.64
C SER A 141 14.68 14.53 -5.63
N LYS A 142 14.85 15.84 -5.37
CA LYS A 142 15.68 16.72 -6.19
C LYS A 142 17.16 16.35 -6.12
N LEU A 143 17.69 16.13 -4.91
CA LEU A 143 19.11 15.76 -4.72
C LEU A 143 19.46 14.49 -5.50
N LEU A 144 18.67 13.43 -5.32
CA LEU A 144 18.89 12.16 -6.00
C LEU A 144 18.75 12.29 -7.53
N HIS A 145 17.77 13.06 -8.01
CA HIS A 145 17.67 13.38 -9.42
C HIS A 145 18.94 14.06 -9.95
N ASP A 146 19.41 15.09 -9.25
CA ASP A 146 20.58 15.87 -9.68
C ASP A 146 21.88 15.05 -9.63
N GLU A 147 22.00 14.09 -8.70
CA GLU A 147 23.09 13.12 -8.61
C GLU A 147 23.05 12.08 -9.74
N LEU A 148 21.86 11.60 -10.10
CA LEU A 148 21.71 10.48 -11.05
C LEU A 148 21.50 10.91 -12.50
N LYS A 149 21.14 12.18 -12.78
CA LYS A 149 20.78 12.64 -14.14
C LYS A 149 21.83 12.38 -15.21
N ASP A 150 23.10 12.33 -14.83
CA ASP A 150 24.24 12.12 -15.74
C ASP A 150 24.60 10.62 -15.87
N GLU A 151 24.09 9.77 -14.98
CA GLU A 151 24.33 8.32 -14.96
C GLU A 151 23.16 7.52 -15.55
N ILE A 152 21.92 7.92 -15.23
CA ILE A 152 20.70 7.26 -15.68
C ILE A 152 19.65 8.27 -16.13
N HIS A 153 18.91 7.94 -17.18
CA HIS A 153 17.77 8.76 -17.59
C HIS A 153 16.63 8.60 -16.58
N ILE A 154 16.33 9.65 -15.82
CA ILE A 154 15.18 9.71 -14.92
C ILE A 154 13.98 10.23 -15.70
N ASP A 155 13.02 9.36 -15.99
CA ASP A 155 11.82 9.75 -16.72
C ASP A 155 10.91 10.67 -15.87
N TYR A 156 10.92 10.46 -14.55
CA TYR A 156 10.13 11.25 -13.62
C TYR A 156 10.76 11.33 -12.23
N TYR A 157 10.69 12.51 -11.62
CA TYR A 157 10.91 12.68 -10.19
C TYR A 157 9.85 13.58 -9.57
N GLN A 158 9.43 13.26 -8.35
CA GLN A 158 8.35 13.96 -7.68
C GLN A 158 8.79 15.35 -7.23
N LYS A 159 8.13 16.38 -7.77
CA LYS A 159 8.39 17.80 -7.47
C LYS A 159 7.40 18.38 -6.46
N PHE A 160 6.18 17.84 -6.41
CA PHE A 160 5.11 18.32 -5.52
C PHE A 160 4.47 17.17 -4.73
N GLY A 161 3.80 17.50 -3.63
CA GLY A 161 3.10 16.50 -2.79
C GLY A 161 1.68 16.15 -3.26
N GLY A 162 1.25 16.63 -4.43
CA GLY A 162 -0.13 16.53 -4.90
C GLY A 162 -0.56 15.12 -5.30
N LYS A 163 -1.81 14.75 -5.00
CA LYS A 163 -2.38 13.44 -5.38
C LYS A 163 -2.50 13.25 -6.90
N ASP A 164 -2.74 14.34 -7.63
CA ASP A 164 -2.95 14.30 -9.08
C ASP A 164 -1.67 13.96 -9.84
N GLU A 165 -0.51 14.36 -9.32
CA GLU A 165 0.80 14.04 -9.88
C GLU A 165 1.05 12.52 -9.83
N LEU A 166 0.77 11.90 -8.68
CA LEU A 166 0.93 10.47 -8.49
C LEU A 166 -0.03 9.65 -9.35
N ASN A 167 -1.28 10.07 -9.46
CA ASN A 167 -2.28 9.36 -10.25
C ASN A 167 -1.90 9.29 -11.73
N LYS A 168 -1.24 10.33 -12.26
CA LYS A 168 -0.72 10.29 -13.63
C LYS A 168 0.33 9.19 -13.79
N ILE A 169 1.23 9.01 -12.84
CA ILE A 169 2.33 8.03 -12.93
C ILE A 169 1.86 6.60 -12.69
N ILE A 170 0.98 6.40 -11.70
CA ILE A 170 0.52 5.06 -11.32
C ILE A 170 -0.54 4.54 -12.31
N ASN A 171 -1.40 5.41 -12.84
CA ASN A 171 -2.55 4.99 -13.64
C ASN A 171 -2.46 5.31 -15.13
N ASN A 172 -1.60 6.23 -15.58
CA ASN A 172 -1.43 6.42 -17.03
C ASN A 172 -0.37 5.43 -17.52
N ASN A 173 -0.63 4.84 -18.68
CA ASN A 173 0.21 3.89 -19.41
C ASN A 173 1.56 4.48 -19.88
N GLU A 174 2.08 5.52 -19.23
CA GLU A 174 3.43 6.00 -19.46
C GLU A 174 4.38 4.94 -18.91
N ASN A 175 5.12 4.29 -19.80
CA ASN A 175 6.12 3.28 -19.46
C ASN A 175 7.35 3.95 -18.82
N PHE A 176 7.14 4.55 -17.65
CA PHE A 176 8.23 5.08 -16.85
C PHE A 176 9.13 3.93 -16.41
N SER A 177 10.40 4.03 -16.79
CA SER A 177 11.43 3.06 -16.48
C SER A 177 12.13 3.47 -15.19
N ASN A 178 12.53 4.73 -15.04
CA ASN A 178 13.20 5.24 -13.82
C ASN A 178 12.41 6.38 -13.19
N THR A 179 11.88 6.14 -12.00
CA THR A 179 10.94 7.04 -11.31
C THR A 179 11.39 7.30 -9.88
N ILE A 180 11.43 8.56 -9.44
CA ILE A 180 11.70 8.96 -8.05
C ILE A 180 10.41 9.48 -7.40
N LEU A 181 9.97 8.82 -6.32
CA LEU A 181 8.72 9.06 -5.62
C LEU A 181 8.96 9.32 -4.12
N LEU A 182 8.08 10.10 -3.51
CA LEU A 182 8.03 10.18 -2.06
C LEU A 182 7.65 8.82 -1.45
N SER A 183 8.28 8.49 -0.32
CA SER A 183 8.08 7.25 0.42
C SER A 183 6.63 7.01 0.85
N ASN A 184 5.85 8.07 1.08
CA ASN A 184 4.43 7.99 1.43
C ASN A 184 3.54 7.40 0.30
N ASN A 185 4.10 7.18 -0.89
CA ASN A 185 3.42 6.54 -2.00
C ASN A 185 3.70 5.03 -2.08
N PHE A 186 4.63 4.50 -1.29
CA PHE A 186 5.06 3.10 -1.35
C PHE A 186 3.90 2.09 -1.28
N GLU A 187 2.93 2.30 -0.38
CA GLU A 187 1.81 1.36 -0.24
C GLU A 187 0.87 1.30 -1.44
N LYS A 188 0.88 2.35 -2.28
CA LYS A 188 0.08 2.42 -3.50
C LYS A 188 0.72 1.68 -4.67
N ILE A 189 2.00 1.30 -4.55
CA ILE A 189 2.74 0.65 -5.63
C ILE A 189 2.55 -0.87 -5.56
N THR A 190 2.22 -1.45 -6.72
CA THR A 190 2.18 -2.91 -6.93
C THR A 190 3.57 -3.42 -7.25
N ILE A 191 3.99 -4.48 -6.54
CA ILE A 191 5.29 -5.13 -6.68
C ILE A 191 5.25 -6.10 -7.87
N ASN A 192 6.27 -6.06 -8.74
CA ASN A 192 6.43 -6.93 -9.90
C ASN A 192 7.89 -7.44 -10.03
N ASN A 193 8.12 -8.40 -10.94
CA ASN A 193 9.44 -9.03 -11.13
C ASN A 193 10.45 -8.12 -11.85
N ASP A 194 9.98 -7.22 -12.71
CA ASP A 194 10.83 -6.50 -13.67
C ASP A 194 11.22 -5.10 -13.17
N CYS A 195 10.95 -4.83 -11.89
CA CYS A 195 11.22 -3.58 -11.22
C CYS A 195 12.14 -3.76 -10.01
N ASN A 196 13.10 -2.86 -9.85
CA ASN A 196 13.80 -2.63 -8.59
C ASN A 196 13.02 -1.60 -7.76
N TYR A 197 12.87 -1.86 -6.47
CA TYR A 197 12.27 -0.94 -5.49
C TYR A 197 13.37 -0.46 -4.54
N ILE A 198 13.78 0.79 -4.72
CA ILE A 198 15.01 1.34 -4.14
C ILE A 198 14.63 2.36 -3.07
N PHE A 199 15.11 2.20 -1.84
CA PHE A 199 14.84 3.12 -0.73
C PHE A 199 16.12 3.90 -0.43
N TYR A 200 16.15 5.18 -0.83
CA TYR A 200 17.31 6.05 -0.71
C TYR A 200 17.33 6.82 0.61
N ASP A 201 18.46 6.80 1.31
CA ASP A 201 18.59 7.29 2.69
C ASP A 201 17.68 6.53 3.66
N SER A 202 17.67 5.19 3.56
CA SER A 202 16.75 4.32 4.32
C SER A 202 16.88 4.41 5.85
N ASN A 203 17.91 5.07 6.40
CA ASN A 203 17.98 5.39 7.83
C ASN A 203 17.25 6.69 8.22
N SER A 204 16.75 7.45 7.24
CA SER A 204 16.12 8.74 7.49
C SER A 204 14.91 8.61 8.41
N ASN A 205 14.88 9.39 9.49
CA ASN A 205 13.72 9.49 10.37
C ASN A 205 12.45 9.98 9.64
N ALA A 206 12.61 10.63 8.47
CA ALA A 206 11.52 11.11 7.64
C ALA A 206 10.76 10.00 6.91
N TYR A 207 11.20 8.74 6.98
CA TYR A 207 10.37 7.59 6.58
C TYR A 207 9.29 7.21 7.61
N LYS A 208 9.31 7.80 8.82
CA LYS A 208 8.17 7.74 9.73
C LYS A 208 7.00 8.50 9.13
N LEU A 209 5.89 7.81 8.89
CA LEU A 209 4.72 8.43 8.28
C LEU A 209 4.00 9.32 9.30
N PRO A 210 3.71 10.60 8.99
CA PRO A 210 3.08 11.51 9.96
C PRO A 210 1.65 11.13 10.35
N LYS A 211 1.04 10.14 9.68
CA LYS A 211 -0.33 9.66 9.94
C LYS A 211 -0.40 8.30 10.62
N LEU A 212 0.74 7.66 10.87
CA LEU A 212 0.81 6.37 11.52
C LEU A 212 1.77 6.43 12.70
N ASN A 213 1.39 5.81 13.81
CA ASN A 213 2.10 6.02 15.06
C ASN A 213 3.46 5.33 15.10
N GLU A 214 3.62 4.11 14.53
CA GLU A 214 4.79 3.27 14.86
C GLU A 214 5.51 2.59 13.69
N LEU A 215 4.88 2.23 12.56
CA LEU A 215 5.59 1.58 11.44
C LEU A 215 6.30 2.61 10.54
N ASN A 216 7.59 2.39 10.30
CA ASN A 216 8.35 3.08 9.26
C ASN A 216 8.11 2.38 7.90
N ILE A 217 8.03 3.15 6.80
CA ILE A 217 7.97 2.62 5.41
C ILE A 217 9.01 1.53 5.13
N ILE A 218 10.21 1.63 5.72
CA ILE A 218 11.26 0.62 5.54
C ILE A 218 10.84 -0.75 6.10
N GLU A 219 10.24 -0.78 7.28
CA GLU A 219 9.72 -2.02 7.89
C GLU A 219 8.57 -2.59 7.05
N SER A 220 7.70 -1.71 6.56
CA SER A 220 6.64 -2.09 5.63
C SER A 220 7.20 -2.69 4.34
N ALA A 221 8.30 -2.15 3.83
CA ALA A 221 8.98 -2.64 2.63
C ALA A 221 9.54 -4.06 2.82
N TYR A 222 10.21 -4.32 3.95
CA TYR A 222 10.65 -5.68 4.30
C TYR A 222 9.46 -6.65 4.42
N LEU A 223 8.37 -6.23 5.06
CA LEU A 223 7.17 -7.05 5.20
C LEU A 223 6.52 -7.35 3.84
N LYS A 224 6.35 -6.34 2.99
CA LYS A 224 5.79 -6.46 1.63
C LYS A 224 6.66 -7.38 0.77
N ASN A 225 7.99 -7.23 0.87
CA ASN A 225 8.93 -8.13 0.19
C ASN A 225 8.84 -9.58 0.71
N SER A 226 8.70 -9.78 2.02
CA SER A 226 8.56 -11.11 2.60
C SER A 226 7.31 -11.84 2.08
N LEU A 227 6.18 -11.13 1.97
CA LEU A 227 4.89 -11.70 1.54
C LEU A 227 4.74 -11.81 0.02
N PHE A 228 5.13 -10.79 -0.73
CA PHE A 228 4.90 -10.70 -2.17
C PHE A 228 6.16 -10.87 -3.03
N GLY A 229 7.35 -10.85 -2.43
CA GLY A 229 8.65 -10.92 -3.10
C GLY A 229 9.07 -9.59 -3.75
N GLY A 230 9.81 -9.67 -4.85
CA GLY A 230 10.37 -8.53 -5.59
C GLY A 230 11.82 -8.24 -5.23
N HIS A 231 12.40 -7.27 -5.93
CA HIS A 231 13.79 -6.86 -5.77
C HIS A 231 13.87 -5.53 -5.04
N PHE A 232 14.21 -5.58 -3.76
CA PHE A 232 14.27 -4.42 -2.88
C PHE A 232 15.72 -4.07 -2.59
N ILE A 233 16.05 -2.80 -2.71
CA ILE A 233 17.40 -2.27 -2.48
C ILE A 233 17.28 -1.13 -1.47
N PHE A 234 18.02 -1.21 -0.38
CA PHE A 234 18.04 -0.19 0.66
C PHE A 234 19.40 0.47 0.63
N ILE A 235 19.42 1.78 0.41
CA ILE A 235 20.64 2.57 0.35
C ILE A 235 20.68 3.45 1.58
N SER A 236 21.81 3.46 2.29
CA SER A 236 21.98 4.33 3.45
C SER A 236 23.44 4.66 3.72
N GLU A 237 23.68 5.63 4.60
CA GLU A 237 25.03 5.92 5.11
C GLU A 237 25.56 4.74 5.93
N PHE A 238 24.70 4.19 6.80
CA PHE A 238 24.98 3.05 7.64
C PHE A 238 24.12 1.87 7.18
N PRO A 239 24.68 0.83 6.54
CA PRO A 239 23.89 -0.29 6.05
C PRO A 239 23.07 -0.92 7.17
N ASN A 240 21.80 -1.19 6.91
CA ASN A 240 20.97 -1.97 7.83
C ASN A 240 21.44 -3.43 7.75
N PHE A 241 22.20 -3.88 8.76
CA PHE A 241 22.62 -5.28 8.91
C PHE A 241 21.59 -6.07 9.72
#